data_AF-A0A9V1E9Z0-F1
#
_entry.id   AF-A0A9V1E9Z0-F1
#
_cell.length_a   1.000
_cell.length_b   1.000
_cell.length_c   1.000
_cell.angle_alpha   90.00
_cell.angle_beta   90.00
_cell.angle_gamma   90.00
#
_symmetry.space_group_name_H-M   'P 1'
#
loop_
_entity.id
_entity.type
_entity.pdbx_description
1 polymer ?
#
loop_
_entity_poly.entity_id
_entity_poly.type
_entity_poly.pdbx_seq_one_letter_code
_entity_poly.pdbx_strand_id
1 'polypeptide(L)'
;MCPLPFLAAAVAASRTPLRLLGRGLAAMSAARRLKSVDYEVFGRVQGVCFRMYTEDEARKIGVVGWVKNTSKGTVTGQVQGPEEKVNSMMSWLSKVGSPSSRIDRTNFSNEKTISQLDYSNFSIRY
;
A
#
# COMPACT_ATOMS: atom_id res chain seq x y z
N MET A 1 -24.70 -12.77 6.52
CA MET A 1 -25.20 -13.56 5.38
C MET A 1 -24.89 -12.78 4.12
N CYS A 2 -23.85 -13.16 3.39
CA CYS A 2 -23.52 -12.61 2.07
C CYS A 2 -23.91 -13.65 1.02
N PRO A 3 -24.64 -13.29 -0.06
CA PRO A 3 -24.87 -14.22 -1.15
C PRO A 3 -23.69 -14.17 -2.13
N LEU A 4 -23.15 -15.34 -2.43
CA LEU A 4 -22.38 -15.62 -3.64
C LEU A 4 -23.36 -15.95 -4.78
N PRO A 5 -23.03 -15.64 -6.04
CA PRO A 5 -23.55 -16.39 -7.17
C PRO A 5 -22.47 -17.31 -7.77
N PHE A 6 -22.93 -18.51 -8.10
CA PHE A 6 -22.24 -19.62 -8.76
C PHE A 6 -22.58 -19.64 -10.27
N LEU A 7 -21.73 -20.31 -11.06
CA LEU A 7 -21.93 -20.84 -12.44
C LEU A 7 -21.90 -19.82 -13.61
N ALA A 8 -21.37 -20.10 -14.82
CA ALA A 8 -21.01 -21.35 -15.48
C ALA A 8 -20.05 -21.13 -16.71
N ALA A 9 -19.37 -22.23 -17.12
CA ALA A 9 -19.06 -22.69 -18.50
C ALA A 9 -18.31 -21.78 -19.51
N ALA A 10 -17.53 -22.23 -20.51
CA ALA A 10 -16.88 -23.48 -20.91
C ALA A 10 -16.03 -23.18 -22.18
N VAL A 11 -15.27 -24.19 -22.64
CA VAL A 11 -14.71 -24.41 -24.00
C VAL A 11 -13.28 -23.93 -24.30
N ALA A 12 -12.60 -24.82 -25.02
CA ALA A 12 -11.17 -25.02 -25.16
C ALA A 12 -10.60 -24.61 -26.53
N ALA A 13 -9.30 -24.94 -26.72
CA ALA A 13 -8.41 -24.80 -27.88
C ALA A 13 -7.76 -23.41 -27.99
N SER A 14 -6.47 -23.25 -28.27
CA SER A 14 -5.58 -24.03 -29.13
C SER A 14 -4.10 -23.87 -28.77
N ARG A 15 -3.30 -24.86 -29.19
CA ARG A 15 -1.85 -24.96 -29.04
C ARG A 15 -1.10 -23.83 -29.76
N THR A 16 -0.17 -23.16 -29.06
CA THR A 16 0.99 -22.47 -29.66
C THR A 16 2.21 -22.64 -28.74
N PRO A 17 3.34 -23.14 -29.25
CA PRO A 17 4.62 -23.07 -28.55
C PRO A 17 5.55 -22.07 -29.26
N LEU A 18 5.91 -20.97 -28.63
CA LEU A 18 7.09 -20.15 -28.95
C LEU A 18 7.42 -19.31 -27.71
N ARG A 19 8.48 -19.65 -26.97
CA ARG A 19 9.87 -19.17 -27.13
C ARG A 19 10.11 -17.82 -26.47
N LEU A 20 11.03 -17.88 -25.50
CA LEU A 20 12.10 -16.92 -25.21
C LEU A 20 11.82 -15.72 -24.28
N LEU A 21 12.73 -15.66 -23.28
CA LEU A 21 13.30 -14.48 -22.62
C LEU A 21 12.46 -13.72 -21.59
N GLY A 22 13.02 -13.71 -20.37
CA GLY A 22 13.07 -12.50 -19.58
C GLY A 22 11.88 -12.25 -18.68
N ARG A 23 11.76 -13.02 -17.60
CA ARG A 23 11.33 -12.41 -16.32
C ARG A 23 12.46 -11.50 -15.83
N GLY A 24 12.75 -10.46 -16.61
CA GLY A 24 13.43 -9.29 -16.11
C GLY A 24 12.53 -8.74 -15.02
N LEU A 25 13.06 -8.62 -13.80
CA LEU A 25 12.50 -7.78 -12.77
C LEU A 25 12.10 -6.45 -13.42
N ALA A 26 10.81 -6.25 -13.62
CA ALA A 26 10.30 -5.02 -14.17
C ALA A 26 10.70 -3.88 -13.20
N ALA A 27 11.46 -2.93 -13.75
CA ALA A 27 11.84 -1.66 -13.18
C ALA A 27 12.95 -1.67 -12.10
N MET A 28 14.17 -2.06 -12.48
CA MET A 28 15.36 -1.36 -11.98
C MET A 28 15.85 -0.35 -13.01
N SER A 29 16.20 0.84 -12.51
CA SER A 29 16.89 1.95 -13.19
C SER A 29 16.04 3.00 -13.92
N ALA A 30 15.21 3.69 -13.13
CA ALA A 30 15.39 5.15 -13.06
C ALA A 30 16.13 5.40 -11.75
N ALA A 31 16.93 6.45 -11.62
CA ALA A 31 17.43 6.92 -10.33
C ALA A 31 16.21 7.26 -9.45
N ARG A 32 15.65 6.25 -8.78
CA ARG A 32 14.37 6.33 -8.09
C ARG A 32 14.62 7.12 -6.82
N ARG A 33 14.33 8.42 -6.88
CA ARG A 33 14.31 9.28 -5.71
C ARG A 33 13.44 8.59 -4.67
N LEU A 34 14.08 8.14 -3.60
CA LEU A 34 13.37 7.57 -2.48
C LEU A 34 12.82 8.72 -1.66
N LYS A 35 11.56 8.61 -1.28
CA LYS A 35 10.86 9.58 -0.46
C LYS A 35 10.45 8.88 0.83
N SER A 36 10.65 9.56 1.95
CA SER A 36 10.05 9.26 3.24
C SER A 36 8.96 10.28 3.50
N VAL A 37 7.81 9.81 3.97
CA VAL A 37 6.74 10.69 4.44
C VAL A 37 6.12 10.11 5.69
N ASP A 38 5.85 10.98 6.65
CA ASP A 38 5.02 10.65 7.81
C ASP A 38 3.58 11.04 7.50
N TYR A 39 2.64 10.23 7.96
CA TYR A 39 1.23 10.50 7.75
C TYR A 39 0.44 10.33 9.04
N GLU A 40 -0.66 11.06 9.13
CA GLU A 40 -1.66 10.92 10.18
C GLU A 40 -3.06 10.97 9.58
N VAL A 41 -3.81 9.89 9.75
CA VAL A 41 -5.17 9.72 9.25
C VAL A 41 -6.16 9.97 10.38
N PHE A 42 -7.08 10.89 10.12
CA PHE A 42 -8.16 11.30 11.01
C PHE A 42 -9.49 10.73 10.51
N GLY A 43 -10.32 10.33 11.47
CA GLY A 43 -11.69 9.85 11.23
C GLY A 43 -11.96 8.53 11.94
N ARG A 44 -12.86 7.71 11.39
CA ARG A 44 -13.22 6.40 11.93
C ARG A 44 -12.23 5.34 11.43
N VAL A 45 -11.04 5.31 12.03
CA VAL A 45 -9.90 4.48 11.61
C VAL A 45 -9.48 3.42 12.64
N GLN A 46 -10.01 3.46 13.86
CA GLN A 46 -9.80 2.42 14.88
C GLN A 46 -10.96 1.42 14.92
N GLY A 47 -10.67 0.15 15.22
CA GLY A 47 -11.67 -0.93 15.25
C GLY A 47 -12.11 -1.46 13.87
N VAL A 48 -11.51 -0.95 12.78
CA VAL A 48 -11.92 -1.26 11.38
C VAL A 48 -10.83 -2.01 10.59
N CYS A 49 -9.91 -2.68 11.29
CA CYS A 49 -8.77 -3.39 10.70
C CYS A 49 -7.87 -2.53 9.77
N PHE A 50 -7.88 -1.20 9.93
CA PHE A 50 -7.16 -0.27 9.05
C PHE A 50 -5.67 -0.63 8.88
N ARG A 51 -5.02 -1.02 9.97
CA ARG A 51 -3.60 -1.42 10.00
C ARG A 51 -3.29 -2.62 9.09
N MET A 52 -4.18 -3.62 9.07
CA MET A 52 -4.01 -4.84 8.24
C MET A 52 -4.12 -4.51 6.75
N TYR A 53 -5.11 -3.68 6.38
CA TYR A 53 -5.26 -3.22 4.99
C TYR A 53 -4.09 -2.33 4.55
N THR A 54 -3.58 -1.50 5.46
CA THR A 54 -2.43 -0.63 5.18
C THR A 54 -1.17 -1.46 4.90
N GLU A 55 -0.93 -2.51 5.68
CA GLU A 55 0.20 -3.43 5.44
C GLU A 55 0.07 -4.17 4.11
N ASP A 56 -1.12 -4.71 3.81
CA ASP A 56 -1.36 -5.42 2.55
C ASP A 56 -1.18 -4.50 1.33
N GLU A 57 -1.70 -3.27 1.40
CA GLU A 57 -1.53 -2.28 0.34
C GLU A 57 -0.07 -1.84 0.19
N ALA A 58 0.62 -1.59 1.31
CA ALA A 58 2.05 -1.26 1.31
C ALA A 58 2.87 -2.35 0.63
N ARG A 59 2.54 -3.63 0.88
CA ARG A 59 3.17 -4.79 0.24
C ARG A 59 2.85 -4.88 -1.26
N LYS A 60 1.60 -4.61 -1.67
CA LYS A 60 1.19 -4.60 -3.08
C LYS A 60 1.91 -3.54 -3.89
N ILE A 61 1.96 -2.31 -3.37
CA ILE A 61 2.68 -1.20 -4.00
C ILE A 61 4.20 -1.45 -3.93
N GLY A 62 4.67 -2.08 -2.86
CA GLY A 62 6.08 -2.35 -2.59
C GLY A 62 6.78 -1.13 -2.00
N VAL A 63 6.20 -0.59 -0.92
CA VAL A 63 6.78 0.44 -0.04
C VAL A 63 7.05 -0.17 1.33
N VAL A 64 7.94 0.46 2.11
CA VAL A 64 8.34 0.00 3.44
C VAL A 64 8.00 1.06 4.48
N GLY A 65 8.04 0.71 5.76
CA GLY A 65 7.74 1.65 6.85
C GLY A 65 6.95 1.02 7.99
N TRP A 66 6.06 1.80 8.59
CA TRP A 66 5.27 1.30 9.72
C TRP A 66 3.97 2.07 9.90
N VAL A 67 3.02 1.44 10.59
CA VAL A 67 1.72 2.03 10.96
C VAL A 67 1.41 1.78 12.43
N LYS A 68 0.86 2.77 13.14
CA LYS A 68 0.53 2.73 14.56
C LYS A 68 -0.77 3.48 14.86
N ASN A 69 -1.54 3.00 15.84
CA ASN A 69 -2.67 3.75 16.38
C ASN A 69 -2.19 4.77 17.42
N THR A 70 -2.72 5.99 17.38
CA THR A 70 -2.48 6.99 18.43
C THR A 70 -3.51 6.86 19.55
N SER A 71 -3.17 7.39 20.73
CA SER A 71 -4.11 7.51 21.85
C SER A 71 -5.26 8.49 21.59
N LYS A 72 -5.13 9.35 20.57
CA LYS A 72 -6.15 10.33 20.17
C LYS A 72 -7.23 9.75 19.25
N GLY A 73 -7.17 8.45 18.94
CA GLY A 73 -8.12 7.83 18.01
C GLY A 73 -7.71 7.88 16.54
N THR A 74 -6.51 8.41 16.22
CA THR A 74 -5.99 8.51 14.84
C THR A 74 -5.07 7.33 14.51
N VAL A 75 -4.70 7.21 13.24
CA VAL A 75 -3.68 6.27 12.77
C VAL A 75 -2.53 7.08 12.19
N THR A 76 -1.33 6.88 12.71
CA THR A 76 -0.10 7.50 12.21
C THR A 76 0.85 6.46 11.66
N GLY A 77 1.75 6.86 10.79
CA GLY A 77 2.78 5.97 10.28
C GLY A 77 3.81 6.71 9.46
N GLN A 78 4.73 5.93 8.93
CA GLN A 78 5.76 6.40 8.02
C GLN A 78 5.79 5.47 6.81
N VAL A 79 5.88 6.05 5.62
CA VAL A 79 6.06 5.32 4.37
C VAL A 79 7.34 5.77 3.72
N GLN A 80 8.15 4.81 3.29
CA GLN A 80 9.37 5.02 2.55
C GLN A 80 9.38 4.19 1.28
N GLY A 81 9.91 4.76 0.21
CA GLY A 81 10.02 4.06 -1.06
C GLY A 81 10.25 5.01 -2.22
N PRO A 82 10.25 4.49 -3.46
CA PRO A 82 10.26 5.31 -4.66
C PRO A 82 9.12 6.35 -4.65
N GLU A 83 9.40 7.59 -5.04
CA GLU A 83 8.43 8.69 -5.02
C GLU A 83 7.07 8.35 -5.65
N GLU A 84 7.08 7.70 -6.82
CA GLU A 84 5.86 7.24 -7.52
C GLU A 84 4.99 6.34 -6.62
N LYS A 85 5.63 5.38 -5.95
CA LYS A 85 4.99 4.40 -5.09
C LYS A 85 4.47 5.05 -3.81
N VAL A 86 5.25 5.97 -3.24
CA VAL A 86 4.84 6.74 -2.06
C VAL A 86 3.61 7.59 -2.40
N ASN A 87 3.57 8.23 -3.57
CA ASN A 87 2.42 9.01 -4.02
C ASN A 87 1.16 8.13 -4.23
N SER A 88 1.31 6.91 -4.75
CA SER A 88 0.21 5.94 -4.81
C SER A 88 -0.32 5.60 -3.41
N MET A 89 0.58 5.37 -2.45
CA MET A 89 0.21 5.08 -1.06
C MET A 89 -0.49 6.27 -0.38
N MET A 90 -0.01 7.50 -0.60
CA MET A 90 -0.66 8.72 -0.12
C MET A 90 -2.09 8.87 -0.65
N SER A 91 -2.28 8.58 -1.94
CA SER A 91 -3.60 8.61 -2.58
C SER A 91 -4.54 7.57 -1.97
N TRP A 92 -4.04 6.35 -1.71
CA TRP A 92 -4.81 5.29 -1.08
C TRP A 92 -5.21 5.63 0.36
N LEU A 93 -4.27 6.16 1.15
CA LEU A 93 -4.49 6.61 2.54
C LEU A 93 -5.49 7.76 2.66
N SER A 94 -5.72 8.50 1.57
CA SER A 94 -6.65 9.63 1.55
C SER A 94 -8.03 9.24 1.02
N LYS A 95 -8.13 8.22 0.16
CA LYS A 95 -9.37 7.92 -0.59
C LYS A 95 -9.99 6.56 -0.30
N VAL A 96 -9.18 5.54 -0.04
CA VAL A 96 -9.63 4.14 -0.01
C VAL A 96 -9.67 3.61 1.42
N GLY A 97 -8.52 3.55 2.08
CA GLY A 97 -8.41 2.99 3.43
C GLY A 97 -8.99 1.57 3.56
N SER A 98 -9.50 1.25 4.75
CA SER A 98 -10.27 0.01 4.97
C SER A 98 -11.72 0.21 4.52
N PRO A 99 -12.40 -0.83 3.97
CA PRO A 99 -13.79 -0.74 3.54
C PRO A 99 -14.77 -0.35 4.64
N SER A 100 -14.42 -0.59 5.92
CA SER A 100 -15.23 -0.16 7.07
C SER A 100 -14.73 1.14 7.72
N SER A 101 -13.65 1.73 7.21
CA SER A 101 -13.11 2.98 7.71
C SER A 101 -13.74 4.19 7.06
N ARG A 102 -13.73 5.32 7.77
CA ARG A 102 -14.13 6.61 7.22
C ARG A 102 -13.00 7.60 7.45
N ILE A 103 -12.34 8.00 6.38
CA ILE A 103 -11.25 8.97 6.40
C ILE A 103 -11.87 10.35 6.27
N ASP A 104 -11.73 11.18 7.29
CA ASP A 104 -12.21 12.57 7.27
C ASP A 104 -11.10 13.51 6.77
N ARG A 105 -9.84 13.21 7.13
CA ARG A 105 -8.66 13.97 6.71
C ARG A 105 -7.40 13.11 6.82
N THR A 106 -6.46 13.30 5.89
CA THR A 106 -5.10 12.76 6.02
C THR A 106 -4.13 13.92 6.01
N ASN A 107 -3.27 13.99 7.04
CA ASN A 107 -2.18 14.94 7.13
C ASN A 107 -0.89 14.24 6.73
N PHE A 108 -0.10 14.88 5.87
CA PHE A 108 1.23 14.41 5.49
C PHE A 108 2.25 15.39 6.06
N SER A 109 3.31 14.88 6.66
CA SER A 109 4.34 15.68 7.33
C SER A 109 5.70 15.03 7.15
N ASN A 110 6.78 15.78 7.41
CA ASN A 110 8.15 15.27 7.33
C ASN A 110 8.50 14.62 5.98
N GLU A 111 8.04 15.21 4.87
CA GLU A 111 8.43 14.77 3.53
C GLU A 111 9.92 15.01 3.29
N LYS A 112 10.67 13.94 3.06
CA LYS A 112 12.12 13.98 2.88
C LYS A 112 12.53 13.06 1.74
N THR A 113 13.48 13.51 0.92
CA THR A 113 14.14 12.63 -0.06
C THR A 113 15.27 11.90 0.65
N ILE A 114 15.21 10.56 0.68
CA ILE A 114 16.19 9.71 1.33
C ILE A 114 17.10 9.05 0.28
N SER A 115 18.33 8.71 0.67
CA SER A 115 19.28 8.01 -0.21
C SER A 115 19.16 6.49 -0.12
N GLN A 116 18.67 5.99 1.01
CA GLN A 116 18.48 4.57 1.32
C GLN A 116 17.21 4.39 2.16
N LEU A 117 16.66 3.18 2.17
CA LEU A 117 15.50 2.83 2.99
C LEU A 117 15.96 2.57 4.44
N ASP A 118 15.33 3.22 5.41
CA ASP A 118 15.60 2.98 6.84
C ASP A 118 14.96 1.67 7.32
N TYR A 119 13.95 1.19 6.60
CA TYR A 119 13.20 -0.03 6.94
C TYR A 119 13.30 -1.06 5.82
N SER A 120 13.38 -2.33 6.21
CA SER A 120 13.39 -3.45 5.25
C SER A 120 11.98 -3.93 4.87
N ASN A 121 10.98 -3.67 5.72
CA ASN A 121 9.60 -4.14 5.56
C ASN A 121 8.60 -3.08 6.04
N PHE A 122 7.32 -3.33 5.78
CA PHE A 122 6.22 -2.58 6.37
C PHE A 122 5.67 -3.33 7.58
N SER A 123 5.70 -2.72 8.76
CA SER A 123 5.30 -3.40 10.02
C SER A 123 4.23 -2.64 10.80
N ILE A 124 3.30 -3.39 11.41
CA ILE A 124 2.30 -2.84 12.33
C ILE A 124 2.92 -2.66 13.72
N ARG A 125 2.87 -1.44 14.26
CA ARG A 125 3.29 -1.09 15.62
C ARG A 125 2.07 -0.89 16.54
N TYR A 126 2.27 -1.12 17.84
CA TYR A 126 1.28 -0.98 18.91
C TYR A 126 1.68 0.16 19.85
#